data_AF-A0AAP4C6S0-F1
#
_entry.id   AF-A0AAP4C6S0-F1
#
_cell.length_a   1.000
_cell.length_b   1.000
_cell.length_c   1.000
_cell.angle_alpha   90.00
_cell.angle_beta   90.00
_cell.angle_gamma   90.00
#
_symmetry.space_group_name_H-M   'P 1'
#
loop_
_entity.id
_entity.type
_entity.pdbx_description
1 polymer ?
#
loop_
_entity_poly.entity_id
_entity_poly.type
_entity_poly.pdbx_seq_one_letter_code
_entity_poly.pdbx_strand_id
1 'polypeptide(L)'
;MEFFGINGAEFLILGILAVVILGPDKLPEYTRKLADFIKGVRNYASTAKERFQEEMGDEVKDVDWRKLDPRQYDPRKIIRDALFEDDDAPAAPAQPAASQWKPQGLPNVAAQDLLPADEPAPFDDEAT
;
A
#
# COMPACT_ATOMS: atom_id res chain seq x y z
N MET A 1 5.23 -12.54 15.03
CA MET A 1 4.73 -11.50 14.10
C MET A 1 5.12 -11.98 12.71
N GLU A 2 4.22 -12.69 12.04
CA GLU A 2 4.48 -13.24 10.70
C GLU A 2 4.28 -12.12 9.69
N PHE A 3 5.35 -11.66 9.07
CA PHE A 3 5.28 -10.74 7.94
C PHE A 3 5.44 -11.59 6.66
N PHE A 4 4.47 -11.55 5.75
CA PHE A 4 4.48 -12.26 4.46
C PHE A 4 4.43 -13.80 4.50
N GLY A 5 4.02 -14.41 5.62
CA GLY A 5 3.98 -15.87 5.76
C GLY A 5 5.36 -16.53 5.83
N ILE A 6 6.41 -15.71 6.08
CA ILE A 6 7.79 -16.16 6.25
C ILE A 6 8.19 -15.83 7.69
N ASN A 7 8.59 -16.85 8.44
CA ASN A 7 9.15 -16.67 9.77
C ASN A 7 10.62 -16.23 9.70
N GLY A 8 11.17 -15.72 10.80
CA GLY A 8 12.57 -15.24 10.83
C GLY A 8 13.61 -16.32 10.50
N ALA A 9 13.32 -17.59 10.78
CA ALA A 9 14.19 -18.71 10.44
C ALA A 9 14.14 -19.05 8.94
N GLU A 10 12.97 -19.02 8.32
CA GLU A 10 12.78 -19.22 6.88
C GLU A 10 13.47 -18.12 6.07
N PHE A 11 13.43 -16.86 6.55
CA PHE A 11 14.21 -15.77 5.94
C PHE A 11 15.72 -16.05 6.00
N LEU A 12 16.22 -16.60 7.11
CA LEU A 12 17.62 -16.99 7.27
C LEU A 12 18.01 -18.10 6.28
N ILE A 13 17.15 -19.12 6.12
CA ILE A 13 17.34 -20.20 5.16
C ILE A 13 17.37 -19.65 3.73
N LEU A 14 16.44 -18.76 3.37
CA LEU A 14 16.43 -18.10 2.06
C LEU A 14 17.69 -17.27 1.83
N GLY A 15 18.20 -16.57 2.85
CA GLY A 15 19.46 -15.84 2.78
C GLY A 15 20.66 -16.76 2.48
N ILE A 16 20.76 -17.88 3.19
CA ILE A 16 21.80 -18.89 2.94
C ILE A 16 21.67 -19.46 1.53
N LEU A 17 20.46 -19.80 1.10
CA LEU A 17 20.21 -20.33 -0.24
C LEU A 17 20.61 -19.32 -1.32
N ALA A 18 20.28 -18.04 -1.15
CA ALA A 18 20.69 -16.98 -2.06
C ALA A 18 22.21 -16.85 -2.14
N VAL A 19 22.92 -16.95 -1.01
CA VAL A 19 24.40 -16.96 -0.96
C VAL A 19 24.97 -18.14 -1.73
N VAL A 20 24.38 -19.32 -1.59
CA VAL A 20 24.84 -20.54 -2.28
C VAL A 20 24.60 -20.45 -3.79
N ILE A 21 23.41 -20.00 -4.22
CA ILE A 21 23.05 -19.90 -5.64
C ILE A 21 23.89 -18.84 -6.34
N LEU A 22 24.07 -17.67 -5.71
CA LEU A 22 24.80 -16.54 -6.31
C LEU A 22 26.32 -16.64 -6.13
N GLY A 23 26.76 -17.39 -5.11
CA GLY A 23 28.14 -17.54 -4.69
C GLY A 23 28.54 -16.52 -3.61
N PRO A 24 29.14 -16.96 -2.48
CA PRO A 24 29.54 -16.09 -1.38
C PRO A 24 30.60 -15.06 -1.79
N ASP A 25 31.43 -15.37 -2.78
CA ASP A 25 32.49 -14.47 -3.27
C ASP A 25 31.92 -13.30 -4.10
N LYS A 26 30.75 -13.48 -4.72
CA LYS A 26 30.14 -12.48 -5.62
C LYS A 26 29.18 -11.53 -4.92
N LEU A 27 28.54 -11.97 -3.84
CA LEU A 27 27.68 -11.12 -3.00
C LEU A 27 28.31 -9.80 -2.53
N PRO A 28 29.54 -9.77 -1.98
CA PRO A 28 30.16 -8.52 -1.55
C PRO A 28 30.42 -7.57 -2.73
N GLU A 29 30.68 -8.10 -3.93
CA GLU A 29 30.84 -7.28 -5.13
C GLU A 29 29.52 -6.62 -5.55
N TYR A 30 28.43 -7.39 -5.59
CA TYR A 30 27.11 -6.88 -5.97
C TYR A 30 26.50 -5.93 -4.94
N THR A 31 26.67 -6.21 -3.64
CA THR A 31 26.19 -5.32 -2.57
C THR A 31 26.92 -3.98 -2.57
N ARG A 32 28.21 -3.94 -2.91
CA ARG A 32 28.94 -2.68 -3.12
C ARG A 32 28.35 -1.87 -4.27
N LYS A 33 28.14 -2.50 -5.43
CA LYS A 33 27.51 -1.85 -6.60
C LYS A 33 26.13 -1.28 -6.26
N LEU A 34 25.31 -2.05 -5.54
CA LEU A 34 24.00 -1.60 -5.07
C LEU A 34 24.11 -0.44 -4.08
N ALA A 35 25.04 -0.51 -3.12
CA ALA A 35 25.26 0.57 -2.17
C ALA A 35 25.69 1.86 -2.87
N ASP A 36 26.57 1.78 -3.85
CA ASP A 36 27.03 2.94 -4.62
C ASP A 36 25.92 3.49 -5.53
N PHE A 37 25.09 2.63 -6.11
CA PHE A 37 23.87 3.03 -6.80
C PHE A 37 22.91 3.79 -5.87
N ILE A 38 22.62 3.25 -4.68
CA ILE A 38 21.73 3.90 -3.69
C ILE A 38 22.30 5.25 -3.25
N LYS A 39 23.62 5.36 -3.02
CA LYS A 39 24.27 6.65 -2.73
C LYS A 39 24.11 7.63 -3.89
N GLY A 40 24.29 7.17 -5.13
CA GLY A 40 24.08 7.98 -6.33
C GLY A 40 22.65 8.52 -6.43
N VAL A 41 21.66 7.64 -6.25
CA VAL A 41 20.24 8.01 -6.23
C VAL A 41 19.95 9.00 -5.11
N ARG A 42 20.46 8.76 -3.90
CA ARG A 42 20.29 9.68 -2.76
C ARG A 42 20.87 11.06 -3.04
N ASN A 43 22.08 11.12 -3.62
CA ASN A 43 22.72 12.38 -3.95
C ASN A 43 21.93 13.13 -5.02
N TYR A 44 21.50 12.43 -6.08
CA TYR A 44 20.67 13.01 -7.14
C TYR A 44 19.35 13.55 -6.60
N ALA A 45 18.66 12.78 -5.75
CA ALA A 45 17.42 13.21 -5.08
C ALA A 45 17.66 14.43 -4.17
N SER A 46 18.81 14.48 -3.48
CA SER A 46 19.17 15.61 -2.61
C SER A 46 19.42 16.87 -3.44
N THR A 47 20.16 16.79 -4.54
CA THR A 47 20.38 17.92 -5.46
C THR A 47 19.09 18.39 -6.12
N ALA A 48 18.23 17.47 -6.55
CA ALA A 48 16.93 17.82 -7.11
C ALA A 48 16.05 18.53 -6.07
N LYS A 49 16.04 18.04 -4.82
CA LYS A 49 15.34 18.68 -3.70
C LYS A 49 15.90 20.06 -3.38
N GLU A 50 17.22 20.25 -3.47
CA GLU A 50 17.88 21.55 -3.24
C GLU A 50 17.47 22.57 -4.30
N ARG A 51 17.57 22.22 -5.59
CA ARG A 51 17.11 23.07 -6.71
C ARG A 51 15.63 23.41 -6.62
N PHE A 52 14.80 22.44 -6.28
CA PHE A 52 13.36 22.64 -6.08
C PHE A 52 13.06 23.61 -4.92
N GLN A 53 13.83 23.52 -3.82
CA GLN A 53 13.71 24.45 -2.69
C GLN A 53 14.23 25.86 -3.04
N GLU A 54 15.26 25.98 -3.87
CA GLU A 54 15.81 27.26 -4.34
C GLU A 54 14.86 27.99 -5.28
N GLU A 55 14.22 27.27 -6.22
CA GLU A 55 13.30 27.86 -7.20
C GLU A 55 11.91 28.17 -6.62
N MET A 56 11.41 27.37 -5.69
CA MET A 56 10.12 27.60 -5.03
C MET A 56 10.24 28.30 -3.67
N GLY A 57 11.28 29.12 -3.50
CA GLY A 57 11.57 29.86 -2.27
C GLY A 57 10.30 30.42 -1.62
N ASP A 58 10.07 30.03 -0.36
CA ASP A 58 8.91 30.35 0.49
C ASP A 58 7.55 29.69 0.15
N GLU A 59 7.29 29.27 -1.09
CA GLU A 59 6.01 28.61 -1.48
C GLU A 59 5.90 27.14 -1.02
N VAL A 60 7.03 26.48 -0.74
CA VAL A 60 7.10 25.07 -0.26
C VAL A 60 6.83 24.94 1.24
N LYS A 61 6.93 26.02 2.02
CA LYS A 61 6.64 26.00 3.47
C LYS A 61 5.17 25.76 3.77
N ASP A 62 4.26 26.17 2.88
CA ASP A 62 2.81 25.97 3.02
C ASP A 62 2.30 24.66 2.42
N VAL A 63 3.11 23.98 1.60
CA VAL A 63 2.78 22.63 1.14
C VAL A 63 3.15 21.66 2.27
N ASP A 64 2.12 21.13 2.91
CA ASP A 64 2.18 20.24 4.07
C ASP A 64 2.73 18.85 3.68
N TRP A 65 4.04 18.75 3.37
CA TRP A 65 4.72 17.50 3.01
C TRP A 65 4.63 16.41 4.09
N ARG A 66 4.27 16.80 5.32
CA ARG A 66 3.95 15.89 6.43
C ARG A 66 2.65 15.12 6.23
N LYS A 67 1.70 15.63 5.43
CA LYS A 67 0.47 14.89 5.05
C LYS A 67 0.72 13.84 3.96
N LEU A 68 1.85 13.95 3.24
CA LEU A 68 2.24 13.03 2.17
C LEU A 68 3.29 12.00 2.63
N ASP A 69 3.69 12.00 3.90
CA ASP A 69 4.58 10.97 4.46
C ASP A 69 3.76 9.70 4.75
N PRO A 70 3.94 8.59 3.98
CA PRO A 70 3.15 7.37 4.14
C PRO A 70 3.36 6.66 5.47
N ARG A 71 4.35 7.08 6.28
CA ARG A 71 4.59 6.53 7.63
C ARG A 71 3.87 7.32 8.73
N GLN A 72 3.35 8.50 8.40
CA GLN A 72 2.61 9.40 9.29
C GLN A 72 1.09 9.27 9.13
N TYR A 73 0.61 8.37 8.26
CA TYR A 73 -0.78 7.89 8.26
C TYR A 73 -0.98 6.98 9.49
N ASP A 74 -0.77 7.53 10.69
CA ASP A 74 -0.95 6.83 11.95
C ASP A 74 -2.47 6.64 12.17
N PRO A 75 -2.98 5.40 12.11
CA PRO A 75 -4.41 5.13 12.24
C PRO A 75 -4.98 5.64 13.57
N ARG A 76 -4.14 5.83 14.60
CA ARG A 76 -4.55 6.39 15.89
C ARG A 76 -5.00 7.84 15.77
N LYS A 77 -4.44 8.61 14.83
CA LYS A 77 -4.85 10.00 14.60
C LYS A 77 -6.23 10.07 13.96
N ILE A 78 -6.53 9.18 13.00
CA ILE A 78 -7.85 9.06 12.37
C ILE A 78 -8.91 8.66 13.41
N ILE A 79 -8.59 7.74 14.33
CA ILE A 79 -9.49 7.33 15.40
C ILE A 79 -9.70 8.44 16.43
N ARG A 80 -8.65 9.19 16.77
CA ARG A 80 -8.78 10.35 17.66
C ARG A 80 -9.63 11.44 17.02
N ASP A 81 -9.40 11.78 15.76
CA ASP A 81 -10.20 12.77 15.05
C ASP A 81 -11.68 12.32 14.99
N ALA A 82 -11.96 11.03 14.78
CA ALA A 82 -13.32 10.49 14.87
C ALA A 82 -13.91 10.50 16.30
N LEU A 83 -13.09 10.34 17.34
CA LEU A 83 -13.55 10.27 18.73
C LEU A 83 -13.75 11.66 19.36
N PHE A 84 -12.99 12.68 18.94
CA PHE A 84 -13.04 14.03 19.49
C PHE A 84 -14.00 14.97 18.72
N GLU A 85 -14.46 14.61 17.52
CA GLU A 85 -15.50 15.34 16.79
C GLU A 85 -16.92 14.91 17.21
N ASP A 86 -17.06 13.79 17.92
CA ASP A 86 -18.34 13.23 18.40
C ASP A 86 -18.73 13.67 19.84
N ASP A 87 -17.91 14.47 20.54
CA ASP A 87 -18.17 14.94 21.92
C ASP A 87 -19.29 16.03 22.01
N ASP A 88 -20.02 16.33 20.93
CA ASP A 88 -21.16 17.28 20.90
C ASP A 88 -22.53 16.60 20.62
N ALA A 89 -22.69 15.31 20.98
CA ALA A 89 -24.00 14.65 20.95
C ALA A 89 -24.30 13.87 22.25
N PRO A 90 -25.44 14.09 22.91
CA PRO A 90 -25.73 13.51 24.22
C PRO A 90 -25.88 11.98 24.16
N ALA A 91 -25.21 11.34 25.12
CA ALA A 91 -25.11 9.89 25.30
C ALA A 91 -26.45 9.16 25.32
N ALA A 92 -26.56 8.11 24.49
CA ALA A 92 -27.50 7.01 24.65
C ALA A 92 -26.72 5.67 24.68
N PRO A 93 -27.11 4.69 25.52
CA PRO A 93 -26.29 3.51 25.80
C PRO A 93 -26.19 2.58 24.59
N ALA A 94 -24.95 2.24 24.22
CA ALA A 94 -24.62 1.38 23.09
C ALA A 94 -25.06 -0.08 23.32
N GLN A 95 -25.95 -0.57 22.45
CA GLN A 95 -26.12 -2.00 22.17
C GLN A 95 -25.09 -2.40 21.10
N PRO A 96 -24.49 -3.60 21.16
CA PRO A 96 -23.49 -4.01 20.18
C PRO A 96 -24.15 -4.29 18.82
N ALA A 97 -24.16 -3.27 17.96
CA ALA A 97 -24.55 -3.42 16.57
C ALA A 97 -23.46 -4.19 15.83
N ALA A 98 -23.73 -5.47 15.55
CA ALA A 98 -23.00 -6.21 14.53
C ALA A 98 -23.03 -5.40 13.23
N SER A 99 -21.84 -5.04 12.74
CA SER A 99 -21.67 -4.23 11.53
C SER A 99 -22.23 -4.98 10.32
N GLN A 100 -23.47 -4.68 9.95
CA GLN A 100 -24.04 -5.07 8.67
C GLN A 100 -23.33 -4.29 7.58
N TRP A 101 -22.33 -4.91 6.97
CA TRP A 101 -21.77 -4.43 5.71
C TRP A 101 -22.88 -4.40 4.65
N LYS A 102 -23.24 -3.19 4.19
CA LYS A 102 -24.15 -2.97 3.08
C LYS A 102 -23.32 -2.50 1.89
N PRO A 103 -23.02 -3.36 0.90
CA PRO A 103 -22.29 -2.94 -0.28
C PRO A 103 -23.14 -1.94 -1.07
N GLN A 104 -22.71 -0.69 -1.11
CA GLN A 104 -23.25 0.31 -2.01
C GLN A 104 -22.54 0.15 -3.36
N GLY A 105 -23.31 -0.20 -4.39
CA GLY A 105 -22.87 -0.12 -5.79
C GLY A 105 -22.30 -1.41 -6.39
N LEU A 106 -23.08 -2.49 -6.37
CA LEU A 106 -23.02 -3.49 -7.45
C LEU A 106 -24.22 -3.22 -8.36
N PRO A 107 -24.05 -3.13 -9.69
CA PRO A 107 -25.20 -3.10 -10.59
C PRO A 107 -26.08 -4.30 -10.27
N ASN A 108 -27.38 -4.06 -10.11
CA ASN A 108 -28.35 -5.10 -9.85
C ASN A 108 -28.38 -6.06 -11.06
N VAL A 109 -27.56 -7.10 -11.03
CA VAL A 109 -27.59 -8.22 -11.97
C VAL A 109 -28.67 -9.25 -11.62
N ALA A 110 -29.59 -8.91 -10.70
CA ALA A 110 -30.79 -9.70 -10.51
C ALA A 110 -31.67 -9.56 -11.76
N ALA A 111 -31.74 -10.66 -12.51
CA ALA A 111 -32.44 -10.86 -13.78
C ALA A 111 -31.69 -10.37 -15.04
N GLN A 112 -30.45 -10.82 -15.23
CA GLN A 112 -30.15 -11.34 -16.57
C GLN A 112 -30.78 -12.72 -16.61
N ASP A 113 -31.73 -12.97 -17.51
CA ASP A 113 -32.36 -14.28 -17.72
C ASP A 113 -31.25 -15.33 -17.75
N LEU A 114 -31.15 -16.11 -16.66
CA LEU A 114 -30.23 -17.23 -16.59
C LEU A 114 -30.73 -18.19 -17.66
N LEU A 115 -29.91 -18.41 -18.69
CA LEU A 115 -30.24 -19.37 -19.74
C LEU A 115 -30.61 -20.71 -19.07
N PRO A 116 -31.70 -21.37 -19.50
CA PRO A 116 -32.05 -22.67 -18.97
C PRO A 116 -30.85 -23.61 -19.08
N ALA A 117 -30.65 -24.50 -18.10
CA ALA A 117 -29.45 -25.33 -17.99
C ALA A 117 -29.15 -26.23 -19.21
N ASP A 118 -30.08 -26.31 -20.16
CA ASP A 118 -30.01 -27.16 -21.36
C ASP A 118 -29.80 -26.36 -22.66
N GLU A 119 -29.53 -25.04 -22.58
CA GLU A 119 -29.25 -24.20 -23.75
C GLU A 119 -27.78 -23.71 -23.75
N PRO A 120 -27.01 -23.96 -24.83
CA PRO A 120 -25.64 -23.49 -24.92
C PRO A 120 -25.59 -21.96 -25.04
N ALA A 121 -24.58 -21.35 -24.43
CA ALA A 121 -24.37 -19.91 -24.53
C ALA A 121 -24.18 -19.48 -26.00
N PRO A 122 -24.76 -18.34 -26.43
CA PRO A 122 -24.57 -17.82 -27.78
C PRO A 122 -23.09 -17.61 -28.11
N PHE A 123 -22.70 -17.94 -29.34
CA PHE A 123 -21.33 -17.73 -29.82
C PHE A 123 -21.11 -16.24 -30.14
N ASP A 124 -19.95 -15.70 -29.77
CA ASP A 124 -19.55 -14.31 -30.00
C ASP A 124 -18.67 -14.22 -31.25
N ASP A 125 -19.26 -13.72 -32.35
CA ASP A 125 -18.60 -13.62 -33.66
C ASP A 125 -17.59 -12.46 -33.75
N GLU A 126 -17.51 -11.58 -32.74
CA GLU A 126 -16.65 -10.39 -32.74
C GLU A 126 -15.23 -10.67 -32.18
N ALA A 127 -14.99 -11.88 -31.65
CA ALA A 127 -13.70 -12.29 -31.10
C ALA A 127 -12.75 -12.83 -32.20
N THR A 128 -12.19 -11.95 -33.04
CA THR A 128 -11.12 -12.27 -34.02
C THR A 128 -9.83 -11.50 -33.74
#